data_AF-A0A8T7FW11-F1
#
_entry.id   AF-A0A8T7FW11-F1
#
_cell.length_a   1.000
_cell.length_b   1.000
_cell.length_c   1.000
_cell.angle_alpha   90.00
_cell.angle_beta   90.00
_cell.angle_gamma   90.00
#
_symmetry.space_group_name_H-M   'P 1'
#
loop_
_entity.id
_entity.type
_entity.pdbx_description
1 polymer ?
#
loop_
_entity_poly.entity_id
_entity_poly.type
_entity_poly.pdbx_seq_one_letter_code
_entity_poly.pdbx_strand_id
1 'polypeptide(L)'
;MNNHSTGHFPPPKRRGLIIHGALLLVLTVIVTAGFLNLSRAEVGPTFLISLLVSLAAFAPIPFLAYRAYSLWRADYHIDRDSLAIHWGLRLEDIPLNDIEWIRPADDLTHPLSLPTFPLPGGLLGVRRHPDLGVVEFLASDAGKLLLVATAKRVFVISPDNPAGLAQTFARATEMGSLAPTEAKSVYPSFVVTQAWESGLARYLWLSALFLNIGLFIWASLIIPSTPRVALGPQFIGSELETVPSSQLIIFPVASLLLAVAGWVAGLYFYRWDRERVLAFIVWGSSTLTSLLFLLSVLFIVTTPV
;
A
#
# COMPACT_ATOMS: atom_id res chain seq x y z
N MET A 1 32.96 -22.56 -2.03
CA MET A 1 31.54 -22.13 -2.05
C MET A 1 30.72 -23.37 -1.79
N ASN A 2 30.34 -23.58 -0.53
CA ASN A 2 29.81 -24.85 -0.06
C ASN A 2 28.35 -24.98 -0.46
N ASN A 3 28.07 -26.03 -1.25
CA ASN A 3 26.75 -26.36 -1.74
C ASN A 3 25.99 -27.09 -0.62
N HIS A 4 25.38 -26.34 0.30
CA HIS A 4 24.41 -26.92 1.23
C HIS A 4 23.16 -27.27 0.43
N SER A 5 22.64 -28.50 0.59
CA SER A 5 21.42 -28.93 -0.08
C SER A 5 20.24 -28.12 0.47
N THR A 6 19.94 -26.99 -0.17
CA THR A 6 18.80 -26.13 0.15
C THR A 6 17.52 -26.81 -0.34
N GLY A 7 16.60 -27.07 0.59
CA GLY A 7 15.23 -27.45 0.25
C GLY A 7 14.45 -26.22 -0.19
N HIS A 8 13.89 -26.25 -1.40
CA HIS A 8 13.09 -25.16 -1.97
C HIS A 8 11.62 -25.57 -2.03
N PHE A 9 10.77 -24.81 -1.34
CA PHE A 9 9.37 -25.11 -1.12
C PHE A 9 8.51 -23.88 -1.41
N PRO A 10 8.30 -23.48 -2.68
CA PRO A 10 7.55 -22.28 -2.99
C PRO A 10 6.06 -22.42 -2.58
N PRO A 11 5.37 -21.31 -2.28
CA PRO A 11 3.92 -21.32 -2.06
C PRO A 11 3.13 -21.47 -3.39
N PRO A 12 1.87 -21.95 -3.36
CA PRO A 12 1.00 -22.00 -4.54
C PRO A 12 0.68 -20.60 -5.09
N LYS A 13 1.30 -20.24 -6.21
CA LYS A 13 1.17 -18.87 -6.79
C LYS A 13 0.01 -18.72 -7.76
N ARG A 14 -0.36 -19.77 -8.50
CA ARG A 14 -1.22 -19.68 -9.70
C ARG A 14 -2.56 -19.02 -9.44
N ARG A 15 -3.33 -19.49 -8.46
CA ARG A 15 -4.67 -18.97 -8.15
C ARG A 15 -4.60 -17.51 -7.70
N GLY A 16 -3.64 -17.19 -6.82
CA GLY A 16 -3.42 -15.83 -6.34
C GLY A 16 -3.06 -14.87 -7.46
N LEU A 17 -2.12 -15.25 -8.33
CA LEU A 17 -1.70 -14.42 -9.47
C LEU A 17 -2.83 -14.19 -10.48
N ILE A 18 -3.67 -15.20 -10.75
CA ILE A 18 -4.84 -15.02 -11.62
C ILE A 18 -5.81 -13.99 -11.05
N ILE A 19 -6.12 -14.08 -9.75
CA ILE A 19 -7.07 -13.17 -9.10
C ILE A 19 -6.52 -11.74 -9.05
N HIS A 20 -5.24 -11.58 -8.65
CA HIS A 20 -4.61 -10.27 -8.62
C HIS A 20 -4.47 -9.67 -10.04
N GLY A 21 -4.10 -10.49 -11.03
CA GLY A 21 -4.00 -10.08 -12.42
C GLY A 21 -5.34 -9.65 -13.01
N ALA A 22 -6.41 -10.40 -12.75
CA ALA A 22 -7.77 -10.04 -13.18
C ALA A 22 -8.24 -8.73 -12.54
N LEU A 23 -8.01 -8.56 -11.24
CA LEU A 23 -8.39 -7.34 -10.53
C LEU A 23 -7.60 -6.13 -11.03
N LEU A 24 -6.29 -6.28 -11.23
CA LEU A 24 -5.44 -5.25 -11.83
C LEU A 24 -5.92 -4.88 -13.24
N LEU A 25 -6.22 -5.87 -14.08
CA LEU A 25 -6.73 -5.64 -15.43
C LEU A 25 -8.04 -4.84 -15.41
N VAL A 26 -9.00 -5.23 -14.58
CA VAL A 26 -10.28 -4.50 -14.44
C VAL A 26 -10.05 -3.06 -13.99
N LEU A 27 -9.23 -2.84 -12.96
CA LEU A 27 -8.92 -1.51 -12.45
C LEU A 27 -8.20 -0.66 -13.50
N THR A 28 -7.22 -1.21 -14.20
CA THR A 28 -6.51 -0.50 -15.27
C THR A 28 -7.47 -0.13 -16.41
N VAL A 29 -8.37 -1.03 -16.82
CA VAL A 29 -9.39 -0.72 -17.84
C VAL A 29 -10.29 0.42 -17.39
N ILE A 30 -10.76 0.41 -16.13
CA ILE A 30 -11.58 1.50 -15.58
C ILE A 30 -10.81 2.83 -15.58
N VAL A 31 -9.56 2.83 -15.12
CA VAL A 31 -8.70 4.03 -15.10
C VAL A 31 -8.46 4.54 -16.51
N THR A 32 -8.12 3.67 -17.46
CA THR A 32 -7.88 4.07 -18.85
C THR A 32 -9.15 4.60 -19.51
N ALA A 33 -10.29 3.93 -19.34
CA ALA A 33 -11.56 4.38 -19.88
C ALA A 33 -11.99 5.73 -19.27
N GLY A 34 -11.83 5.89 -17.96
CA GLY A 34 -12.11 7.13 -17.26
C GLY A 34 -11.21 8.28 -17.71
N PHE A 35 -9.91 8.03 -17.90
CA PHE A 35 -8.97 9.02 -18.43
C PHE A 35 -9.31 9.43 -19.88
N LEU A 36 -9.64 8.47 -20.74
CA LEU A 36 -10.11 8.74 -22.10
C LEU A 36 -11.40 9.57 -22.10
N ASN A 37 -12.32 9.30 -21.17
CA ASN A 37 -13.53 10.11 -21.00
C ASN A 37 -13.20 11.55 -20.56
N LEU A 38 -12.33 11.70 -19.55
CA LEU A 38 -11.90 13.01 -19.04
C LEU A 38 -11.29 13.90 -20.13
N SER A 39 -10.48 13.33 -21.02
CA SER A 39 -9.87 14.08 -22.12
C SER A 39 -10.86 14.64 -23.16
N ARG A 40 -12.10 14.15 -23.16
CA ARG A 40 -13.17 14.55 -24.10
C ARG A 40 -14.32 15.29 -23.43
N ALA A 41 -14.43 15.19 -22.11
CA ALA A 41 -15.53 15.76 -21.35
C ALA A 41 -15.32 17.26 -21.12
N GLU A 42 -16.39 18.03 -21.30
CA GLU A 42 -16.43 19.41 -20.80
C GLU A 42 -16.40 19.41 -19.26
N VAL A 43 -15.77 20.44 -18.68
CA VAL A 43 -15.66 20.55 -17.22
C VAL A 43 -17.05 20.75 -16.61
N GLY A 44 -17.45 19.82 -15.74
CA GLY A 44 -18.79 19.74 -15.16
C GLY A 44 -19.02 18.45 -14.37
N PRO A 45 -20.28 18.08 -14.08
CA PRO A 45 -20.59 16.90 -13.26
C PRO A 45 -20.10 15.57 -13.86
N THR A 46 -20.21 15.40 -15.18
CA THR A 46 -19.73 14.18 -15.87
C THR A 46 -18.22 14.05 -15.82
N PHE A 47 -17.49 15.17 -15.96
CA PHE A 47 -16.04 15.23 -15.76
C PHE A 47 -15.69 14.84 -14.32
N LEU A 48 -16.39 15.42 -13.34
CA LEU A 48 -16.15 15.12 -11.92
C LEU A 48 -16.37 13.65 -11.58
N ILE A 49 -17.49 13.06 -12.02
CA ILE A 49 -17.79 11.64 -11.77
C ILE A 49 -16.71 10.76 -12.39
N SER A 50 -16.32 11.04 -13.64
CA SER A 50 -15.26 10.29 -14.33
C SER A 50 -13.92 10.39 -13.62
N LEU A 51 -13.59 11.57 -13.07
CA LEU A 51 -12.38 11.80 -12.27
C LEU A 51 -12.41 10.99 -10.97
N LEU A 52 -13.50 11.07 -10.22
CA LEU A 52 -13.63 10.38 -8.94
C LEU A 52 -13.60 8.85 -9.12
N VAL A 53 -14.30 8.33 -10.13
CA VAL A 53 -14.27 6.90 -10.47
C VAL A 53 -12.86 6.46 -10.88
N SER A 54 -12.17 7.25 -11.71
CA SER A 54 -10.78 6.96 -12.12
C SER A 54 -9.84 6.95 -10.92
N LEU A 55 -9.96 7.93 -10.02
CA LEU A 55 -9.11 8.02 -8.83
C LEU A 55 -9.37 6.87 -7.85
N ALA A 56 -10.65 6.55 -7.61
CA ALA A 56 -11.04 5.43 -6.77
C ALA A 56 -10.56 4.08 -7.33
N ALA A 57 -10.60 3.90 -8.66
CA ALA A 57 -10.06 2.71 -9.32
C ALA A 57 -8.52 2.68 -9.34
N PHE A 58 -7.87 3.83 -9.43
CA PHE A 58 -6.40 3.93 -9.39
C PHE A 58 -5.83 3.61 -8.01
N ALA A 59 -6.46 4.10 -6.94
CA ALA A 59 -5.98 3.97 -5.56
C ALA A 59 -5.55 2.54 -5.14
N PRO A 60 -6.32 1.47 -5.41
CA PRO A 60 -5.92 0.10 -5.05
C PRO A 60 -4.85 -0.51 -5.96
N ILE A 61 -4.54 0.05 -7.14
CA ILE A 61 -3.62 -0.55 -8.11
C ILE A 61 -2.22 -0.76 -7.53
N PRO A 62 -1.54 0.24 -6.93
CA PRO A 62 -0.19 0.04 -6.38
C PRO A 62 -0.16 -1.04 -5.29
N PHE A 63 -1.19 -1.07 -4.44
CA PHE A 63 -1.31 -2.08 -3.38
C PHE A 63 -1.44 -3.49 -3.96
N LEU A 64 -2.36 -3.69 -4.92
CA LEU A 64 -2.58 -5.00 -5.56
C LEU A 64 -1.39 -5.44 -6.41
N ALA A 65 -0.76 -4.50 -7.12
CA ALA A 65 0.46 -4.75 -7.90
C ALA A 65 1.60 -5.20 -7.00
N TYR A 66 1.78 -4.54 -5.85
CA TYR A 66 2.75 -4.97 -4.85
C TYR A 66 2.43 -6.35 -4.30
N ARG A 67 1.16 -6.67 -4.01
CA ARG A 67 0.77 -8.02 -3.55
C ARG A 67 1.02 -9.09 -4.61
N ALA A 68 0.71 -8.81 -5.87
CA ALA A 68 0.99 -9.72 -6.99
C ALA A 68 2.49 -9.98 -7.14
N TYR A 69 3.30 -8.91 -7.12
CA TYR A 69 4.76 -8.98 -7.13
C TYR A 69 5.30 -9.75 -5.92
N SER A 70 4.74 -9.49 -4.73
CA SER A 70 5.14 -10.15 -3.48
C SER A 70 4.89 -11.65 -3.53
N LEU A 71 3.75 -12.07 -4.07
CA LEU A 71 3.43 -13.50 -4.27
C LEU A 71 4.31 -14.12 -5.35
N TRP A 72 4.57 -13.40 -6.45
CA TRP A 72 5.42 -13.89 -7.53
C TRP A 72 6.83 -14.21 -7.01
N ARG A 73 7.40 -13.34 -6.16
CA ARG A 73 8.69 -13.55 -5.49
C ARG A 73 8.63 -14.34 -4.18
N ALA A 74 7.45 -14.73 -3.71
CA ALA A 74 7.33 -15.45 -2.45
C ALA A 74 8.00 -16.82 -2.54
N ASP A 75 8.76 -17.18 -1.52
CA ASP A 75 9.53 -18.42 -1.50
C ASP A 75 9.86 -18.87 -0.08
N TYR A 76 10.01 -20.18 0.11
CA TYR A 76 10.46 -20.77 1.37
C TYR A 76 11.67 -21.66 1.10
N HIS A 77 12.79 -21.31 1.73
CA HIS A 77 14.03 -22.08 1.66
C HIS A 77 14.35 -22.63 3.04
N ILE A 78 14.68 -23.91 3.11
CA ILE A 78 15.19 -24.55 4.33
C ILE A 78 16.57 -25.11 4.05
N ASP A 79 17.53 -24.81 4.91
CA ASP A 79 18.86 -25.39 4.85
C ASP A 79 19.18 -26.15 6.15
N ARG A 80 20.46 -26.27 6.52
CA ARG A 80 20.90 -26.98 7.74
C ARG A 80 20.94 -26.08 8.97
N ASP A 81 20.83 -24.77 8.78
CA ASP A 81 21.03 -23.79 9.85
C ASP A 81 19.75 -22.96 10.07
N SER A 82 18.97 -22.68 9.01
CA SER A 82 17.77 -21.85 9.09
C SER A 82 16.66 -22.20 8.09
N LEU A 83 15.48 -21.65 8.39
CA LEU A 83 14.32 -21.56 7.51
C LEU A 83 14.15 -20.08 7.10
N ALA A 84 14.43 -19.81 5.83
CA ALA A 84 14.29 -18.49 5.23
C ALA A 84 12.94 -18.35 4.51
N ILE A 85 12.11 -17.42 4.99
CA ILE A 85 10.81 -17.06 4.45
C ILE A 85 10.95 -15.75 3.67
N HIS A 86 10.80 -15.83 2.35
CA HIS A 86 10.80 -14.68 1.44
C HIS A 86 9.36 -14.31 1.10
N TRP A 87 8.98 -13.06 1.37
CA TRP A 87 7.65 -12.56 1.02
C TRP A 87 7.71 -11.11 0.51
N GLY A 88 7.83 -10.98 -0.82
CA GLY A 88 7.99 -9.70 -1.49
C GLY A 88 9.30 -9.02 -1.13
N LEU A 89 9.22 -7.91 -0.40
CA LEU A 89 10.42 -7.26 0.13
C LEU A 89 10.87 -7.88 1.45
N ARG A 90 10.00 -8.55 2.20
CA ARG A 90 10.35 -9.09 3.52
C ARG A 90 11.16 -10.38 3.42
N LEU A 91 12.21 -10.47 4.23
CA LEU A 91 12.98 -11.68 4.48
C LEU A 91 12.99 -11.97 5.98
N GLU A 92 12.45 -13.13 6.36
CA GLU A 92 12.53 -13.65 7.73
C GLU A 92 13.44 -14.89 7.71
N ASP A 93 14.54 -14.85 8.45
CA ASP A 93 15.48 -15.97 8.55
C ASP A 93 15.44 -16.53 9.98
N ILE A 94 14.88 -17.73 10.12
CA ILE A 94 14.59 -18.37 11.42
C ILE A 94 15.58 -19.52 11.64
N PRO A 95 16.50 -19.44 12.62
CA PRO A 95 17.41 -20.53 12.91
C PRO A 95 16.65 -21.80 13.29
N LEU A 96 17.09 -22.97 12.82
CA LEU A 96 16.42 -24.24 13.12
C LEU A 96 16.38 -24.54 14.63
N ASN A 97 17.38 -24.06 15.39
CA ASN A 97 17.44 -24.21 16.85
C ASN A 97 16.35 -23.40 17.57
N ASP A 98 15.82 -22.35 16.94
CA ASP A 98 14.75 -21.52 17.48
C ASP A 98 13.35 -22.07 17.15
N ILE A 99 13.27 -23.06 16.26
CA ILE A 99 12.03 -23.71 15.85
C ILE A 99 11.72 -24.84 16.84
N GLU A 100 10.68 -24.66 17.65
CA GLU A 100 10.25 -25.65 18.65
C GLU A 100 9.52 -26.83 18.00
N TRP A 101 8.70 -26.56 16.98
CA TRP A 101 7.98 -27.57 16.22
C TRP A 101 7.43 -27.01 14.91
N ILE A 102 7.24 -27.91 13.95
CA ILE A 102 6.53 -27.65 12.69
C ILE A 102 5.37 -28.64 12.57
N ARG A 103 4.13 -28.14 12.42
CA ARG A 103 2.93 -28.99 12.33
C ARG A 103 1.89 -28.44 11.35
N PRO A 104 1.09 -29.30 10.70
CA PRO A 104 -0.10 -28.88 9.96
C PRO A 104 -1.06 -28.08 10.84
N ALA A 105 -1.72 -27.08 10.25
CA ALA A 105 -2.76 -26.33 10.96
C ALA A 105 -4.01 -27.17 11.28
N ASP A 106 -4.24 -28.25 10.52
CA ASP A 106 -5.37 -29.17 10.71
C ASP A 106 -5.26 -29.97 12.01
N ASP A 107 -4.07 -30.04 12.62
CA ASP A 107 -3.83 -30.72 13.90
C ASP A 107 -4.27 -29.88 15.12
N LEU A 108 -4.71 -28.64 14.91
CA LEU A 108 -5.14 -27.76 16.00
C LEU A 108 -6.55 -28.08 16.48
N THR A 109 -6.72 -28.19 17.80
CA THR A 109 -8.03 -28.36 18.45
C THR A 109 -8.95 -27.15 18.19
N HIS A 110 -8.39 -25.95 18.19
CA HIS A 110 -9.08 -24.72 17.81
C HIS A 110 -8.58 -24.25 16.44
N PRO A 111 -9.46 -24.04 15.45
CA PRO A 111 -9.05 -23.66 14.11
C PRO A 111 -8.50 -22.23 14.08
N LEU A 112 -7.53 -21.99 13.19
CA LEU A 112 -6.95 -20.67 12.97
C LEU A 112 -8.01 -19.68 12.47
N SER A 113 -8.06 -18.50 13.10
CA SER A 113 -8.81 -17.38 12.54
C SER A 113 -8.00 -16.73 11.41
N LEU A 114 -8.57 -16.70 10.20
CA LEU A 114 -7.92 -16.05 9.06
C LEU A 114 -7.80 -14.52 9.29
N PRO A 115 -6.82 -13.85 8.64
CA PRO A 115 -6.70 -12.39 8.64
C PRO A 115 -7.98 -11.68 8.16
N THR A 116 -8.18 -10.40 8.51
CA THR A 116 -9.45 -9.67 8.27
C THR A 116 -9.76 -9.48 6.79
N PHE A 117 -8.72 -9.48 5.94
CA PHE A 117 -8.85 -9.37 4.50
C PHE A 117 -8.11 -10.53 3.81
N PRO A 118 -8.66 -11.75 3.88
CA PRO A 118 -8.05 -12.92 3.25
C PRO A 118 -8.29 -12.82 1.74
N LEU A 119 -7.25 -12.41 1.00
CA LEU A 119 -7.25 -12.48 -0.45
C LEU A 119 -6.45 -13.71 -0.87
N PRO A 120 -6.96 -14.56 -1.78
CA PRO A 120 -6.20 -15.69 -2.30
C PRO A 120 -4.86 -15.23 -2.88
N GLY A 121 -3.77 -15.90 -2.51
CA GLY A 121 -2.41 -15.46 -2.86
C GLY A 121 -1.76 -14.49 -1.87
N GLY A 122 -2.43 -14.18 -0.76
CA GLY A 122 -1.90 -13.30 0.28
C GLY A 122 -2.73 -13.34 1.54
N LEU A 123 -2.59 -14.43 2.31
CA LEU A 123 -2.99 -14.49 3.71
C LEU A 123 -1.87 -13.85 4.51
N LEU A 124 -1.99 -12.55 4.76
CA LEU A 124 -0.99 -11.75 5.46
C LEU A 124 -1.60 -11.04 6.64
N GLY A 125 -0.87 -11.01 7.74
CA GLY A 125 -1.24 -10.26 8.93
C GLY A 125 -0.97 -11.03 10.20
N VAL A 126 -1.15 -10.35 11.32
CA VAL A 126 -0.95 -10.91 12.67
C VAL A 126 -2.31 -11.15 13.31
N ARG A 127 -2.44 -12.29 13.99
CA ARG A 127 -3.60 -12.70 14.78
C ARG A 127 -3.16 -13.21 16.14
N ARG A 128 -4.06 -13.13 17.11
CA ARG A 128 -3.87 -13.79 18.39
C ARG A 128 -4.72 -15.06 18.43
N HIS A 129 -4.09 -16.18 18.72
CA HIS A 129 -4.73 -17.47 18.90
C HIS A 129 -4.76 -17.82 20.41
N PRO A 130 -5.85 -18.42 20.92
CA PRO A 130 -5.94 -18.79 22.34
C PRO A 130 -4.78 -19.68 22.81
N ASP A 131 -4.42 -20.68 22.00
CA ASP A 131 -3.43 -21.70 22.38
C ASP A 131 -2.00 -21.40 21.91
N LEU A 132 -1.84 -20.57 20.86
CA LEU A 132 -0.55 -20.35 20.19
C LEU A 132 0.02 -18.95 20.42
N GLY A 133 -0.73 -18.07 21.10
CA GLY A 133 -0.33 -16.68 21.29
C GLY A 133 -0.35 -15.89 19.98
N VAL A 134 0.75 -15.24 19.62
CA VAL A 134 0.84 -14.40 18.42
C VAL A 134 1.16 -15.25 17.20
N VAL A 135 0.27 -15.22 16.22
CA VAL A 135 0.34 -15.98 14.97
C VAL A 135 0.46 -15.01 13.80
N GLU A 136 1.52 -15.15 13.01
CA GLU A 136 1.80 -14.29 11.86
C GLU A 136 1.66 -15.07 10.56
N PHE A 137 0.75 -14.63 9.70
CA PHE A 137 0.49 -15.25 8.41
C PHE A 137 1.43 -14.71 7.33
N LEU A 138 2.17 -15.62 6.70
CA LEU A 138 2.94 -15.43 5.46
C LEU A 138 2.60 -16.56 4.49
N ALA A 139 1.30 -16.71 4.19
CA ALA A 139 0.75 -17.82 3.40
C ALA A 139 0.01 -17.32 2.16
N SER A 140 -0.11 -18.18 1.15
CA SER A 140 -0.85 -17.92 -0.09
C SER A 140 -2.19 -18.65 -0.16
N ASP A 141 -2.32 -19.78 0.52
CA ASP A 141 -3.48 -20.68 0.46
C ASP A 141 -3.87 -21.16 1.87
N ALA A 142 -5.17 -21.17 2.16
CA ALA A 142 -5.72 -21.52 3.47
C ALA A 142 -5.86 -23.03 3.69
N GLY A 143 -5.81 -23.85 2.65
CA GLY A 143 -6.01 -25.30 2.72
C GLY A 143 -4.72 -26.12 2.90
N LYS A 144 -3.55 -25.48 2.88
CA LYS A 144 -2.24 -26.13 3.05
C LYS A 144 -1.36 -25.38 4.05
N LEU A 145 -1.93 -25.04 5.21
CA LEU A 145 -1.24 -24.24 6.21
C LEU A 145 -0.31 -25.12 7.06
N LEU A 146 0.92 -24.65 7.22
CA LEU A 146 1.93 -25.23 8.08
C LEU A 146 2.34 -24.17 9.12
N LEU A 147 2.32 -24.58 10.37
CA LEU A 147 2.70 -23.77 11.52
C LEU A 147 4.18 -24.01 11.82
N VAL A 148 4.94 -22.93 11.96
CA VAL A 148 6.33 -22.93 12.39
C VAL A 148 6.40 -22.16 13.70
N ALA A 149 6.50 -22.88 14.81
CA ALA A 149 6.53 -22.28 16.12
C ALA A 149 7.95 -21.90 16.53
N THR A 150 8.10 -20.67 17.00
CA THR A 150 9.35 -20.16 17.59
C THR A 150 9.07 -19.65 18.99
N ALA A 151 10.11 -19.47 19.81
CA ALA A 151 9.99 -18.96 21.17
C ALA A 151 9.24 -17.60 21.29
N LYS A 152 9.22 -16.79 20.22
CA LYS A 152 8.58 -15.44 20.23
C LYS A 152 7.18 -15.42 19.62
N ARG A 153 6.97 -16.16 18.53
CA ARG A 153 5.72 -16.16 17.75
C ARG A 153 5.61 -17.40 16.87
N VAL A 154 4.40 -17.70 16.39
CA VAL A 154 4.16 -18.77 15.42
C VAL A 154 3.99 -18.16 14.03
N PHE A 155 4.74 -18.65 13.05
CA PHE A 155 4.59 -18.28 11.65
C PHE A 155 3.68 -19.29 10.93
N VAL A 156 2.78 -18.79 10.09
CA VAL A 156 1.92 -19.62 9.24
C VAL A 156 2.38 -19.47 7.80
N ILE A 157 2.87 -20.55 7.21
CA ILE A 157 3.30 -20.62 5.82
C ILE A 157 2.42 -21.62 5.05
N SER A 158 2.45 -21.56 3.72
CA SER A 158 1.70 -22.52 2.89
C SER A 158 2.57 -23.06 1.74
N PRO A 159 3.57 -23.91 2.01
CA PRO A 159 4.38 -24.51 0.95
C PRO A 159 3.52 -25.39 0.02
N ASP A 160 3.90 -25.51 -1.26
CA ASP A 160 3.22 -26.38 -2.22
C ASP A 160 3.23 -27.86 -1.76
N ASN A 161 4.32 -28.27 -1.10
CA ASN A 161 4.53 -29.58 -0.50
C ASN A 161 4.84 -29.47 1.01
N PRO A 162 3.80 -29.39 1.87
CA PRO A 162 3.99 -29.26 3.33
C PRO A 162 4.66 -30.48 3.97
N ALA A 163 4.34 -31.69 3.51
CA ALA A 163 4.95 -32.92 4.00
C ALA A 163 6.45 -32.97 3.69
N GLY A 164 6.85 -32.54 2.48
CA GLY A 164 8.25 -32.45 2.08
C GLY A 164 9.04 -31.48 2.96
N LEU A 165 8.48 -30.30 3.26
CA LEU A 165 9.14 -29.32 4.13
C LEU A 165 9.32 -29.88 5.55
N ALA A 166 8.28 -30.49 6.13
CA ALA A 166 8.36 -31.10 7.45
C ALA A 166 9.39 -32.24 7.50
N GLN A 167 9.47 -33.07 6.46
CA GLN A 167 10.46 -34.14 6.37
C GLN A 167 11.90 -33.60 6.24
N THR A 168 12.11 -32.53 5.45
CA THR A 168 13.42 -31.89 5.34
C THR A 168 13.84 -31.24 6.65
N PHE A 169 12.90 -30.62 7.38
CA PHE A 169 13.13 -30.10 8.74
C PHE A 169 13.57 -31.21 9.70
N ALA A 170 12.81 -32.31 9.79
CA ALA A 170 13.15 -33.43 10.67
C ALA A 170 14.56 -33.98 10.39
N ARG A 171 14.91 -34.14 9.11
CA ARG A 171 16.25 -34.56 8.69
C ARG A 171 17.33 -33.54 9.06
N ALA A 172 17.05 -32.25 8.91
CA ALA A 172 17.99 -31.19 9.27
C ALA A 172 18.25 -31.17 10.78
N THR A 173 17.22 -31.32 11.60
CA THR A 173 17.33 -31.41 13.06
C THR A 173 18.06 -32.68 13.51
N GLU A 174 17.82 -33.83 12.87
CA GLU A 174 18.54 -35.09 13.14
C GLU A 174 20.05 -34.98 12.90
N MET A 175 20.49 -34.16 11.95
CA MET A 175 21.91 -33.98 11.63
C MET A 175 22.66 -33.06 12.61
N GLY A 176 21.94 -32.28 13.43
CA GLY A 176 22.52 -31.28 14.33
C GLY A 176 23.10 -30.05 13.61
N SER A 177 23.09 -28.90 14.29
CA SER A 177 23.63 -27.64 13.78
C SER A 177 25.17 -27.61 13.88
N LEU A 178 25.86 -27.17 12.82
CA LEU A 178 27.34 -27.04 12.81
C LEU A 178 27.82 -25.65 13.29
N ALA A 179 26.95 -24.65 13.31
CA ALA A 179 27.20 -23.32 13.89
C ALA A 179 25.85 -22.63 14.20
N PRO A 180 25.66 -22.04 15.40
CA PRO A 180 24.43 -21.29 15.70
C PRO A 180 24.37 -20.02 14.85
N THR A 181 23.44 -19.94 13.90
CA THR A 181 23.16 -18.73 13.13
C THR A 181 22.25 -17.80 13.94
N GLU A 182 22.56 -16.50 14.00
CA GLU A 182 21.71 -15.51 14.66
C GLU A 182 20.43 -15.26 13.84
N ALA A 183 19.27 -15.24 14.51
CA ALA A 183 18.00 -14.92 13.88
C ALA A 183 18.02 -13.52 13.25
N LYS A 184 17.77 -13.43 11.94
CA LYS A 184 17.82 -12.17 11.20
C LYS A 184 16.50 -11.90 10.48
N SER A 185 15.83 -10.82 10.88
CA SER A 185 14.61 -10.34 10.23
C SER A 185 14.92 -9.02 9.52
N VAL A 186 14.82 -9.00 8.19
CA VAL A 186 15.07 -7.80 7.37
C VAL A 186 13.75 -7.36 6.72
N TYR A 187 13.31 -6.15 7.05
CA TYR A 187 12.07 -5.53 6.56
C TYR A 187 12.39 -4.30 5.69
N PRO A 188 12.34 -4.39 4.34
CA PRO A 188 12.73 -3.28 3.46
C PRO A 188 11.63 -2.28 3.10
N SER A 189 10.49 -2.24 3.78
CA SER A 189 9.33 -1.41 3.37
C SER A 189 8.82 -0.44 4.45
N PHE A 190 9.70 0.10 5.27
CA PHE A 190 9.29 0.87 6.45
C PHE A 190 8.81 2.28 6.16
N VAL A 191 9.43 3.10 5.30
CA VAL A 191 9.22 4.56 5.36
C VAL A 191 7.74 4.99 5.22
N VAL A 192 7.00 4.47 4.24
CA VAL A 192 5.57 4.81 4.05
C VAL A 192 4.70 4.21 5.16
N THR A 193 4.93 2.94 5.50
CA THR A 193 4.17 2.22 6.54
C THR A 193 4.39 2.84 7.93
N GLN A 194 5.64 3.13 8.27
CA GLN A 194 6.08 3.80 9.47
C GLN A 194 5.55 5.23 9.55
N ALA A 195 5.54 5.96 8.42
CA ALA A 195 4.89 7.27 8.36
C ALA A 195 3.39 7.15 8.61
N TRP A 196 2.71 6.15 8.03
CA TRP A 196 1.27 5.94 8.23
C TRP A 196 0.87 5.57 9.67
N GLU A 197 1.76 4.89 10.41
CA GLU A 197 1.59 4.63 11.84
C GLU A 197 1.61 5.92 12.68
N SER A 198 2.25 6.98 12.19
CA SER A 198 2.20 8.29 12.84
C SER A 198 0.84 8.95 12.64
N GLY A 199 0.12 9.19 13.75
CA GLY A 199 -1.18 9.87 13.71
C GLY A 199 -1.15 11.24 13.03
N LEU A 200 -0.08 12.03 13.24
CA LEU A 200 0.08 13.35 12.62
C LEU A 200 0.31 13.26 11.12
N ALA A 201 1.16 12.34 10.65
CA ALA A 201 1.42 12.17 9.21
C ALA A 201 0.14 11.73 8.49
N ARG A 202 -0.57 10.75 9.06
CA ARG A 202 -1.87 10.31 8.56
C ARG A 202 -2.89 11.44 8.51
N TYR A 203 -2.98 12.27 9.55
CA TYR A 203 -3.86 13.44 9.57
C TYR A 203 -3.53 14.43 8.46
N LEU A 204 -2.25 14.80 8.29
CA LEU A 204 -1.82 15.72 7.24
C LEU A 204 -2.11 15.18 5.83
N TRP A 205 -1.81 13.90 5.59
CA TRP A 205 -2.05 13.29 4.28
C TRP A 205 -3.53 13.20 3.95
N LEU A 206 -4.37 12.76 4.90
CA LEU A 206 -5.81 12.70 4.71
C LEU A 206 -6.40 14.11 4.55
N SER A 207 -5.92 15.09 5.32
CA SER A 207 -6.36 16.48 5.19
C SER A 207 -6.03 17.05 3.81
N ALA A 208 -4.78 16.90 3.34
CA ALA A 208 -4.39 17.33 2.01
C ALA A 208 -5.21 16.62 0.91
N LEU A 209 -5.44 15.30 1.07
CA LEU A 209 -6.27 14.52 0.14
C LEU A 209 -7.70 15.06 0.07
N PHE A 210 -8.37 15.22 1.22
CA PHE A 210 -9.76 15.69 1.27
C PHE A 210 -9.89 17.15 0.82
N LEU A 211 -8.91 18.02 1.12
CA LEU A 211 -8.89 19.39 0.60
C LEU A 211 -8.81 19.41 -0.93
N ASN A 212 -7.96 18.59 -1.53
CA ASN A 212 -7.84 18.49 -2.98
C ASN A 212 -9.10 17.90 -3.63
N ILE A 213 -9.69 16.84 -3.04
CA ILE A 213 -10.97 16.28 -3.50
C ILE A 213 -12.08 17.34 -3.41
N GLY A 214 -12.19 18.04 -2.28
CA GLY A 214 -13.16 19.11 -2.09
C GLY A 214 -12.98 20.23 -3.10
N LEU A 215 -11.74 20.63 -3.39
CA LEU A 215 -11.42 21.64 -4.39
C LEU A 215 -11.83 21.21 -5.80
N PHE A 216 -11.55 19.97 -6.20
CA PHE A 216 -11.97 19.42 -7.50
C PHE A 216 -13.49 19.34 -7.63
N ILE A 217 -14.18 18.85 -6.59
CA ILE A 217 -15.65 18.79 -6.55
C ILE A 217 -16.21 20.19 -6.72
N TRP A 218 -15.73 21.13 -5.92
CA TRP A 218 -16.30 22.46 -5.88
C TRP A 218 -16.08 23.24 -7.18
N ALA A 219 -14.86 23.23 -7.72
CA ALA A 219 -14.57 23.85 -9.00
C ALA A 219 -15.42 23.24 -10.12
N SER A 220 -15.54 21.91 -10.18
CA SER A 220 -16.32 21.23 -11.24
C SER A 220 -17.82 21.50 -11.16
N LEU A 221 -18.37 21.76 -9.96
CA LEU A 221 -19.80 22.08 -9.78
C LEU A 221 -20.13 23.55 -10.04
N ILE A 222 -19.17 24.46 -9.85
CA ILE A 222 -19.35 25.90 -10.10
C ILE A 222 -19.24 26.23 -11.58
N ILE A 223 -18.34 25.59 -12.31
CA ILE A 223 -18.06 25.91 -13.71
C ILE A 223 -19.33 25.94 -14.60
N PRO A 224 -20.27 24.99 -14.49
CA PRO A 224 -21.52 25.02 -15.26
C PRO A 224 -22.48 26.16 -14.88
N SER A 225 -22.46 26.62 -13.62
CA SER A 225 -23.41 27.62 -13.10
C SER A 225 -22.89 29.06 -13.19
N THR A 226 -21.57 29.25 -13.25
CA THR A 226 -20.93 30.55 -13.46
C THR A 226 -20.09 30.50 -14.73
N PRO A 227 -20.56 31.02 -15.88
CA PRO A 227 -19.82 30.91 -17.14
C PRO A 227 -18.57 31.79 -17.19
N ARG A 228 -18.54 32.89 -16.45
CA ARG A 228 -17.41 33.84 -16.39
C ARG A 228 -17.05 34.18 -14.95
N VAL A 229 -15.77 34.39 -14.70
CA VAL A 229 -15.19 34.71 -13.40
C VAL A 229 -14.10 35.78 -13.53
N ALA A 230 -13.94 36.61 -12.50
CA ALA A 230 -12.94 37.66 -12.44
C ALA A 230 -11.53 37.07 -12.18
N LEU A 231 -10.89 36.59 -13.25
CA LEU A 231 -9.59 35.90 -13.23
C LEU A 231 -8.51 36.64 -14.04
N GLY A 232 -8.71 37.93 -14.32
CA GLY A 232 -7.77 38.80 -15.02
C GLY A 232 -7.01 39.79 -14.11
N PRO A 233 -5.98 40.48 -14.65
CA PRO A 233 -5.24 41.53 -13.94
C PRO A 233 -6.18 42.64 -13.48
N GLN A 234 -6.14 42.94 -12.18
CA GLN A 234 -6.99 43.95 -11.57
C GLN A 234 -6.15 45.19 -11.31
N PHE A 235 -6.10 46.10 -12.29
CA PHE A 235 -5.47 47.40 -12.10
C PHE A 235 -6.50 48.35 -11.50
N ILE A 236 -6.05 49.24 -10.60
CA ILE A 236 -6.94 50.27 -10.06
C ILE A 236 -7.43 51.13 -11.23
N GLY A 237 -8.73 51.04 -11.53
CA GLY A 237 -9.38 51.76 -12.62
C GLY A 237 -9.65 50.97 -13.91
N SER A 238 -9.32 49.67 -14.00
CA SER A 238 -9.70 48.83 -15.15
C SER A 238 -11.08 48.18 -14.96
N GLU A 239 -11.84 48.00 -16.05
CA GLU A 239 -13.03 47.14 -16.04
C GLU A 239 -12.65 45.71 -15.62
N LEU A 240 -13.54 45.00 -14.91
CA LEU A 240 -13.28 43.62 -14.47
C LEU A 240 -13.07 42.73 -15.70
N GLU A 241 -11.81 42.32 -15.94
CA GLU A 241 -11.50 41.38 -16.99
C GLU A 241 -11.97 39.99 -16.57
N THR A 242 -12.96 39.48 -17.31
CA THR A 242 -13.64 38.23 -16.99
C THR A 242 -13.22 37.12 -17.95
N VAL A 243 -12.87 36.00 -17.36
CA VAL A 243 -12.31 34.84 -18.04
C VAL A 243 -13.31 33.67 -17.95
N PRO A 244 -13.35 32.74 -18.93
CA PRO A 244 -14.16 31.53 -18.82
C PRO A 244 -13.85 30.75 -17.55
N SER A 245 -14.90 30.34 -16.83
CA SER A 245 -14.76 29.61 -15.56
C SER A 245 -14.07 28.26 -15.71
N SER A 246 -14.04 27.67 -16.90
CA SER A 246 -13.27 26.45 -17.18
C SER A 246 -11.79 26.58 -16.79
N GLN A 247 -11.23 27.80 -16.78
CA GLN A 247 -9.86 28.04 -16.32
C GLN A 247 -9.67 27.83 -14.81
N LEU A 248 -10.74 27.83 -14.00
CA LEU A 248 -10.67 27.51 -12.57
C LEU A 248 -10.11 26.11 -12.31
N ILE A 249 -10.18 25.19 -13.28
CA ILE A 249 -9.64 23.83 -13.14
C ILE A 249 -8.11 23.81 -12.92
N ILE A 250 -7.41 24.89 -13.26
CA ILE A 250 -5.96 24.98 -13.04
C ILE A 250 -5.61 24.98 -11.55
N PHE A 251 -6.46 25.55 -10.69
CA PHE A 251 -6.26 25.62 -9.24
C PHE A 251 -6.24 24.22 -8.58
N PRO A 252 -7.27 23.35 -8.75
CA PRO A 252 -7.24 22.00 -8.22
C PRO A 252 -6.10 21.16 -8.80
N VAL A 253 -5.78 21.31 -10.10
CA VAL A 253 -4.66 20.57 -10.72
C VAL A 253 -3.33 21.00 -10.12
N ALA A 254 -3.06 22.31 -9.99
CA ALA A 254 -1.84 22.82 -9.41
C ALA A 254 -1.70 22.42 -7.93
N SER A 255 -2.78 22.55 -7.16
CA SER A 255 -2.84 22.10 -5.77
C SER A 255 -2.48 20.62 -5.63
N LEU A 256 -3.05 19.76 -6.49
CA LEU A 256 -2.78 18.33 -6.46
C LEU A 256 -1.32 18.01 -6.80
N LEU A 257 -0.76 18.64 -7.83
CA LEU A 257 0.64 18.45 -8.23
C LEU A 257 1.59 18.84 -7.10
N LEU A 258 1.34 19.98 -6.44
CA LEU A 258 2.14 20.43 -5.30
C LEU A 258 1.97 19.50 -4.09
N ALA A 259 0.76 19.03 -3.81
CA ALA A 259 0.51 18.07 -2.74
C ALA A 259 1.23 16.74 -2.97
N VAL A 260 1.23 16.22 -4.20
CA VAL A 260 1.97 15.00 -4.57
C VAL A 260 3.48 15.21 -4.46
N ALA A 261 4.01 16.32 -4.99
CA ALA A 261 5.42 16.66 -4.88
C ALA A 261 5.86 16.77 -3.40
N GLY A 262 5.05 17.43 -2.58
CA GLY A 262 5.26 17.54 -1.14
C GLY A 262 5.15 16.21 -0.40
N TRP A 263 4.22 15.33 -0.81
CA TRP A 263 4.12 13.98 -0.25
C TRP A 263 5.40 13.17 -0.50
N VAL A 264 5.90 13.15 -1.74
CA VAL A 264 7.16 12.46 -2.13
C VAL A 264 8.37 13.07 -1.41
N ALA A 265 8.49 14.40 -1.42
CA ALA A 265 9.59 15.09 -0.74
C ALA A 265 9.60 14.84 0.77
N GLY A 266 8.43 14.86 1.41
CA GLY A 266 8.33 14.55 2.83
C GLY A 266 8.69 13.09 3.14
N LEU A 267 8.32 12.12 2.29
CA LEU A 267 8.76 10.73 2.45
C LEU A 267 10.29 10.58 2.33
N TYR A 268 10.92 11.33 1.43
CA TYR A 268 12.38 11.35 1.30
C TYR A 268 13.05 11.79 2.60
N PHE A 269 12.62 12.91 3.20
CA PHE A 269 13.14 13.39 4.48
C PHE A 269 12.79 12.45 5.65
N TYR A 270 11.60 11.85 5.64
CA TYR A 270 11.15 10.94 6.70
C TYR A 270 12.02 9.68 6.82
N ARG A 271 12.75 9.33 5.75
CA ARG A 271 13.71 8.21 5.76
C ARG A 271 14.84 8.39 6.76
N TRP A 272 15.20 9.62 7.13
CA TRP A 272 16.26 9.89 8.10
C TRP A 272 15.67 10.40 9.41
N ASP A 273 15.98 9.71 10.52
CA ASP A 273 15.41 10.03 11.84
C ASP A 273 15.65 11.48 12.28
N ARG A 274 16.81 12.06 11.93
CA ARG A 274 17.16 13.45 12.25
C ARG A 274 16.37 14.48 11.44
N GLU A 275 15.87 14.11 10.26
CA GLU A 275 15.20 15.00 9.31
C GLU A 275 13.67 14.85 9.30
N ARG A 276 13.11 13.96 10.15
CA ARG A 276 11.66 13.75 10.24
C ARG A 276 10.86 15.02 10.49
N VAL A 277 11.43 15.99 11.23
CA VAL A 277 10.80 17.30 11.44
C VAL A 277 10.59 18.04 10.11
N LEU A 278 11.54 17.98 9.18
CA LEU A 278 11.42 18.56 7.85
C LEU A 278 10.30 17.89 7.05
N ALA A 279 10.13 16.56 7.17
CA ALA A 279 9.02 15.86 6.54
C ALA A 279 7.66 16.40 6.98
N PHE A 280 7.47 16.64 8.29
CA PHE A 280 6.24 17.22 8.82
C PHE A 280 6.03 18.67 8.40
N ILE A 281 7.10 19.47 8.31
CA ILE A 281 7.01 20.84 7.78
C ILE A 281 6.56 20.82 6.31
N VAL A 282 7.11 19.93 5.49
CA VAL A 282 6.75 19.78 4.08
C VAL A 282 5.31 19.29 3.91
N TRP A 283 4.86 18.30 4.68
CA TRP A 283 3.46 17.85 4.63
C TRP A 283 2.49 18.89 5.17
N GLY A 284 2.89 19.62 6.22
CA GLY A 284 2.13 20.74 6.77
C GLY A 284 1.97 21.88 5.77
N SER A 285 3.06 22.29 5.11
CA SER A 285 3.02 23.32 4.07
C SER A 285 2.18 22.88 2.88
N SER A 286 2.28 21.63 2.43
CA SER A 286 1.47 21.07 1.34
C SER A 286 -0.03 21.10 1.66
N THR A 287 -0.38 20.77 2.91
CA THR A 287 -1.77 20.81 3.39
C THR A 287 -2.27 22.27 3.43
N LEU A 288 -1.46 23.18 3.96
CA LEU A 288 -1.77 24.60 4.00
C LEU A 288 -1.93 25.19 2.60
N THR A 289 -1.04 24.87 1.67
CA THR A 289 -1.14 25.26 0.26
C THR A 289 -2.45 24.78 -0.34
N SER A 290 -2.86 23.52 -0.10
CA SER A 290 -4.13 23.00 -0.58
C SER A 290 -5.34 23.77 -0.03
N LEU A 291 -5.28 24.18 1.24
CA LEU A 291 -6.30 25.05 1.85
C LEU A 291 -6.31 26.44 1.22
N LEU A 292 -5.14 27.03 0.97
CA LEU A 292 -5.03 28.34 0.33
C LEU A 292 -5.60 28.33 -1.09
N PHE A 293 -5.36 27.28 -1.88
CA PHE A 293 -5.98 27.13 -3.20
C PHE A 293 -7.51 27.06 -3.11
N LEU A 294 -8.05 26.38 -2.09
CA LEU A 294 -9.50 26.35 -1.85
C LEU A 294 -10.04 27.75 -1.51
N LEU A 295 -9.35 28.49 -0.63
CA LEU A 295 -9.72 29.87 -0.33
C LEU A 295 -9.58 30.79 -1.56
N SER A 296 -8.58 30.58 -2.42
CA SER A 296 -8.46 31.33 -3.67
C SER A 296 -9.69 31.14 -4.56
N VAL A 297 -10.15 29.90 -4.74
CA VAL A 297 -11.38 29.62 -5.52
C VAL A 297 -12.60 30.26 -4.85
N LEU A 298 -12.69 30.24 -3.50
CA LEU A 298 -13.75 30.93 -2.77
C LEU A 298 -13.80 32.42 -3.10
N PHE A 299 -12.67 33.11 -3.00
CA PHE A 299 -12.62 34.54 -3.27
C PHE A 299 -12.91 34.86 -4.73
N ILE A 300 -12.41 34.06 -5.68
CA ILE A 300 -12.68 34.27 -7.11
C ILE A 300 -14.18 34.16 -7.42
N VAL A 301 -14.86 33.17 -6.83
CA VAL A 301 -16.27 32.89 -7.12
C VAL A 301 -17.22 33.85 -6.38
N THR A 302 -16.81 34.35 -5.21
CA THR A 302 -17.59 35.33 -4.44
C THR A 302 -17.37 36.78 -4.89
N THR A 303 -16.34 37.04 -5.69
CA THR A 303 -16.12 38.37 -6.27
C THR A 303 -17.19 38.63 -7.33
N PRO A 304 -18.02 39.68 -7.17
CA PRO A 304 -19.04 40.00 -8.15
C PRO A 304 -18.39 40.36 -9.50
N VAL A 305 -18.97 39.80 -10.56
CA VAL A 305 -18.63 40.06 -11.96
C VAL A 305 -19.62 41.06 -12.54
#